data_AF-A0A0Q5I7W7-F1
#
_entry.id   AF-A0A0Q5I7W7-F1
#
_cell.length_a   1.000
_cell.length_b   1.000
_cell.length_c   1.000
_cell.angle_alpha   90.00
_cell.angle_beta   90.00
_cell.angle_gamma   90.00
#
_symmetry.space_group_name_H-M   'P 1'
#
loop_
_entity.id
_entity.type
_entity.pdbx_description
1 polymer ?
#
loop_
_entity_poly.entity_id
_entity_poly.type
_entity_poly.pdbx_seq_one_letter_code
_entity_poly.pdbx_strand_id
1 'polypeptide(L)'
;MSCDRVGNSLLAKFSTQGANDVCLHIPATIVFWLLKHMPVNQDPTLQPPSSPPPQITQYDWQNPANPRALTLNCRELPGKLRMQFNLERGSLVLVLDRSNVELMRQIMAMYTAELIDLDA
;
A
#
# COMPACT_ATOMS: atom_id res chain seq x y z
N MET A 1 -7.67 -2.48 0.64
CA MET A 1 -6.85 -3.05 -0.44
C MET A 1 -7.63 -4.21 -1.06
N SER A 2 -7.31 -4.63 -2.28
CA SER A 2 -8.00 -5.71 -2.99
C SER A 2 -7.04 -6.35 -3.99
N CYS A 3 -7.01 -7.69 -4.07
CA CYS A 3 -6.17 -8.43 -5.01
C CYS A 3 -6.88 -8.63 -6.36
N ASP A 4 -6.11 -8.65 -7.46
CA ASP A 4 -6.66 -9.11 -8.73
C ASP A 4 -6.90 -10.64 -8.72
N ARG A 5 -7.72 -11.14 -9.65
CA ARG A 5 -8.07 -12.57 -9.68
C ARG A 5 -6.89 -13.50 -9.98
N VAL A 6 -5.79 -12.96 -10.52
CA VAL A 6 -4.63 -13.76 -10.94
C VAL A 6 -3.57 -13.80 -9.85
N GLY A 7 -3.58 -12.84 -8.92
CA GLY A 7 -2.56 -12.68 -7.89
C GLY A 7 -1.36 -11.84 -8.33
N ASN A 8 -1.47 -11.07 -9.42
CA ASN A 8 -0.35 -10.30 -9.97
C ASN A 8 -0.19 -8.93 -9.31
N SER A 9 -1.28 -8.34 -8.86
CA SER A 9 -1.28 -6.98 -8.32
C SER A 9 -2.33 -6.78 -7.24
N LEU A 10 -1.98 -5.91 -6.30
CA LEU A 10 -2.83 -5.41 -5.24
C LEU A 10 -3.26 -3.98 -5.57
N LEU A 11 -4.56 -3.73 -5.68
CA LEU A 11 -5.09 -2.37 -5.72
C LEU A 11 -5.13 -1.81 -4.29
N ALA A 12 -4.39 -0.73 -4.06
CA ALA A 12 -4.38 0.01 -2.81
C ALA A 12 -5.07 1.35 -2.99
N LYS A 13 -5.90 1.74 -2.03
CA LYS A 13 -6.57 3.04 -1.98
C LYS A 13 -6.14 3.74 -0.71
N PHE A 14 -5.75 5.01 -0.84
CA PHE A 14 -5.25 5.83 0.25
C PHE A 14 -6.10 7.09 0.34
N SER A 15 -6.62 7.37 1.53
CA SER A 15 -7.24 8.65 1.82
C SER A 15 -6.18 9.70 2.11
N THR A 16 -6.35 10.87 1.51
CA THR A 16 -5.39 11.97 1.61
C THR A 16 -5.98 13.10 2.47
N GLN A 17 -5.10 13.89 3.08
CA GLN A 17 -5.53 15.10 3.79
C GLN A 17 -5.63 16.25 2.79
N GLY A 18 -6.84 16.78 2.61
CA GLY A 18 -7.08 17.95 1.76
C GLY A 18 -7.11 17.68 0.24
N ALA A 19 -7.12 16.42 -0.17
CA ALA A 19 -7.31 16.03 -1.56
C ALA A 19 -8.23 14.79 -1.66
N ASN A 20 -8.48 14.34 -2.89
CA ASN A 20 -9.25 13.12 -3.13
C ASN A 20 -8.43 11.87 -2.77
N ASP A 21 -9.15 10.77 -2.54
CA ASP A 21 -8.53 9.45 -2.41
C ASP A 21 -7.71 9.11 -3.67
N VAL A 22 -6.61 8.38 -3.47
CA VAL A 22 -5.74 7.92 -4.55
C VAL A 22 -5.72 6.40 -4.59
N CYS A 23 -5.96 5.84 -5.78
CA CYS A 23 -5.84 4.42 -6.07
C CYS A 23 -4.51 4.14 -6.78
N LEU A 24 -3.86 3.03 -6.45
CA LEU A 24 -2.56 2.61 -6.98
C LEU A 24 -2.53 1.10 -7.16
N HIS A 25 -2.15 0.62 -8.33
CA HIS A 25 -1.82 -0.79 -8.54
C HIS A 25 -0.39 -1.07 -8.09
N ILE A 26 -0.24 -1.93 -7.09
CA ILE A 26 1.05 -2.35 -6.55
C ILE A 26 1.32 -3.79 -7.01
N PRO A 27 2.37 -4.05 -7.81
CA PRO A 27 2.76 -5.41 -8.18
C PRO A 27 3.03 -6.30 -6.96
N ALA A 28 2.71 -7.59 -7.06
CA ALA A 28 2.95 -8.58 -6.00
C ALA A 28 4.39 -8.55 -5.47
N THR A 29 5.38 -8.43 -6.36
CA THR A 29 6.80 -8.33 -6.01
C THR A 29 7.09 -7.16 -5.06
N ILE A 30 6.48 -5.99 -5.29
CA ILE A 30 6.61 -4.84 -4.39
C ILE A 30 5.89 -5.11 -3.05
N VAL A 31 4.74 -5.78 -3.07
CA VAL A 31 4.02 -6.18 -1.84
C VAL A 31 4.86 -7.12 -0.97
N PHE A 32 5.44 -8.16 -1.57
CA PHE A 32 6.32 -9.08 -0.84
C PHE A 32 7.60 -8.41 -0.35
N TRP A 33 8.21 -7.53 -1.16
CA TRP A 33 9.36 -6.74 -0.72
C TRP A 33 9.00 -5.85 0.48
N LEU A 34 7.86 -5.16 0.44
CA LEU A 34 7.34 -4.34 1.53
C LEU A 34 7.15 -5.17 2.80
N LEU A 35 6.51 -6.35 2.71
CA LEU A 35 6.30 -7.21 3.87
C LEU A 35 7.61 -7.68 4.52
N LYS A 36 8.66 -7.90 3.72
CA LYS A 36 9.99 -8.30 4.20
C LYS A 36 10.78 -7.15 4.85
N HIS A 37 10.56 -5.90 4.42
CA HIS A 37 11.44 -4.76 4.78
C HIS A 37 10.77 -3.62 5.54
N MET A 38 9.44 -3.60 5.66
CA MET A 38 8.75 -2.56 6.42
C MET A 38 9.03 -2.70 7.93
N PRO A 39 9.05 -1.56 8.66
CA PRO A 39 9.19 -1.59 10.10
C PRO A 39 8.00 -2.30 10.74
N VAL A 40 8.28 -3.23 11.65
CA VAL A 40 7.27 -3.92 12.44
C VAL A 40 6.93 -3.07 13.66
N ASN A 41 5.64 -2.92 13.97
CA ASN A 41 5.26 -2.22 15.18
C ASN A 41 5.76 -2.95 16.44
N GLN A 42 6.44 -2.22 17.32
CA GLN A 42 6.91 -2.70 18.63
C GLN A 42 6.16 -2.03 19.79
N ASP A 43 5.29 -1.05 19.51
CA ASP A 43 4.57 -0.30 20.53
C ASP A 43 3.22 -0.98 20.83
N PRO A 44 3.04 -1.56 22.03
CA PRO A 44 1.79 -2.22 22.41
C PRO A 44 0.63 -1.24 22.64
N THR A 45 0.90 0.06 22.73
CA THR A 45 -0.10 1.11 22.98
C THR A 45 -0.51 1.85 21.70
N LEU A 46 0.02 1.43 20.54
CA LEU A 46 -0.28 2.02 19.25
C LEU A 46 -1.80 2.04 19.00
N GLN A 47 -2.35 3.24 18.90
CA GLN A 47 -3.75 3.42 18.55
C GLN A 47 -3.97 3.12 17.07
N PRO A 48 -5.12 2.55 16.68
CA PRO A 48 -5.48 2.41 15.28
C PRO A 48 -5.60 3.78 14.61
N PRO A 49 -5.51 3.85 13.26
CA PRO A 49 -5.77 5.08 12.53
C PRO A 49 -7.13 5.68 12.89
N SER A 50 -7.22 7.01 13.03
CA SER A 50 -8.44 7.70 13.44
C SER A 50 -9.51 7.74 12.36
N SER A 51 -9.12 7.62 11.10
CA SER A 51 -10.03 7.57 9.96
C SER A 51 -10.29 6.13 9.54
N PRO A 52 -11.54 5.78 9.19
CA PRO A 52 -11.84 4.45 8.65
C PRO A 52 -11.06 4.21 7.36
N PRO A 53 -10.64 2.96 7.08
CA PRO A 53 -9.94 2.63 5.85
C PRO A 53 -10.86 2.87 4.64
N PRO A 54 -10.35 3.46 3.54
CA PRO A 54 -11.15 3.69 2.36
C PRO A 54 -11.59 2.36 1.74
N GLN A 55 -12.84 2.32 1.29
CA GLN A 55 -13.41 1.15 0.62
C GLN A 55 -13.05 1.17 -0.86
N ILE A 56 -12.58 0.03 -1.36
CA ILE A 56 -12.37 -0.18 -2.79
C ILE A 56 -13.67 -0.65 -3.40
N THR A 57 -14.07 0.02 -4.47
CA THR A 57 -15.28 -0.26 -5.24
C THR A 57 -14.92 -0.89 -6.58
N GLN A 58 -15.93 -1.40 -7.29
CA GLN A 58 -15.76 -1.88 -8.66
C GLN A 58 -15.32 -0.75 -9.61
N TYR A 59 -15.77 0.48 -9.37
CA TYR A 59 -15.35 1.65 -10.15
C TYR A 59 -13.85 1.91 -10.01
N ASP A 60 -13.31 1.78 -8.78
CA ASP A 60 -11.87 1.93 -8.55
C ASP A 60 -11.08 0.91 -9.40
N TRP A 61 -11.52 -0.34 -9.47
CA TRP A 61 -10.88 -1.37 -10.29
C TRP A 61 -10.95 -1.12 -11.80
N GLN A 62 -12.03 -0.51 -12.26
CA GLN A 62 -12.26 -0.26 -13.68
C GLN A 62 -11.63 1.04 -14.16
N ASN A 63 -11.13 1.88 -13.25
CA ASN A 63 -10.55 3.16 -13.61
C ASN A 63 -9.19 2.98 -14.32
N PRO A 64 -9.10 3.24 -15.64
CA PRO A 64 -7.85 3.07 -16.38
C PRO A 64 -6.82 4.14 -16.04
N ALA A 65 -7.21 5.20 -15.33
CA ALA A 65 -6.30 6.26 -14.90
C ALA A 65 -5.52 5.90 -13.62
N ASN A 66 -5.86 4.80 -12.95
CA ASN A 66 -5.11 4.38 -11.78
C ASN A 66 -3.67 4.05 -12.19
N PRO A 67 -2.67 4.71 -11.60
CA PRO A 67 -1.29 4.41 -11.92
C PRO A 67 -0.90 3.00 -11.46
N ARG A 68 0.09 2.44 -12.14
CA ARG A 68 0.78 1.22 -11.72
C ARG A 68 2.17 1.58 -11.20
N ALA A 69 2.52 1.03 -10.05
CA ALA A 69 3.86 1.15 -9.48
C ALA A 69 4.85 0.29 -10.27
N LEU A 70 6.00 0.88 -10.58
CA LEU A 70 7.12 0.20 -11.23
C LEU A 70 8.20 -0.16 -10.21
N THR A 71 8.56 0.79 -9.37
CA THR A 71 9.52 0.62 -8.28
C THR A 71 9.10 1.44 -7.08
N LEU A 72 9.69 1.14 -5.93
CA LEU A 72 9.40 1.79 -4.67
C LEU A 72 10.70 2.16 -3.96
N ASN A 73 10.77 3.38 -3.47
CA ASN A 73 11.81 3.85 -2.56
C ASN A 73 11.19 4.12 -1.19
N CYS A 74 11.60 3.37 -0.17
CA CYS A 74 11.17 3.55 1.21
C CYS A 74 12.25 4.28 2.02
N ARG A 75 11.82 5.21 2.88
CA ARG A 75 12.66 5.86 3.87
C ARG A 75 11.91 5.97 5.19
N GLU A 76 12.46 5.38 6.23
CA GLU A 76 11.99 5.57 7.60
C GLU A 76 12.33 7.00 8.07
N LEU A 77 11.35 7.63 8.70
CA LEU A 77 11.44 8.93 9.35
C LEU A 77 10.97 8.75 10.81
N PRO A 78 11.31 9.67 11.72
CA PRO A 78 10.83 9.59 13.10
C PRO A 78 9.29 9.44 13.18
N GLY A 79 8.83 8.24 13.55
CA GLY A 79 7.40 7.89 13.69
C GLY A 79 6.61 7.77 12.38
N LYS A 80 7.27 7.80 11.21
CA LYS A 80 6.62 7.80 9.89
C LYS A 80 7.40 6.98 8.87
N LEU A 81 6.70 6.45 7.87
CA LEU A 81 7.32 5.84 6.69
C LEU A 81 7.00 6.69 5.46
N ARG A 82 8.05 7.17 4.78
CA ARG A 82 7.92 7.79 3.47
C ARG A 82 8.10 6.72 2.40
N MET A 83 7.10 6.57 1.54
CA MET A 83 7.10 5.66 0.39
C MET A 83 6.98 6.47 -0.88
N GLN A 84 7.98 6.39 -1.76
CA GLN A 84 7.95 7.02 -3.07
C GLN A 84 7.81 5.94 -4.13
N PHE A 85 6.63 5.84 -4.71
CA PHE A 85 6.32 4.97 -5.84
C PHE A 85 6.70 5.69 -7.13
N ASN A 86 7.57 5.07 -7.92
CA ASN A 86 7.80 5.50 -9.29
C ASN A 86 6.75 4.82 -10.18
N LEU A 87 6.09 5.62 -11.00
CA LEU A 87 4.95 5.23 -11.81
C LEU A 87 5.34 5.33 -13.29
N GLU A 88 4.55 4.75 -14.18
CA GLU A 88 4.74 4.93 -15.63
C GLU A 88 4.72 6.41 -16.04
N ARG A 89 3.95 7.24 -15.30
CA ARG A 89 3.83 8.68 -15.53
C ARG A 89 4.04 9.44 -14.24
N GLY A 90 5.30 9.65 -13.87
CA GLY A 90 5.70 10.45 -12.71
C GLY A 90 5.93 9.64 -11.44
N SER A 91 5.68 10.26 -10.29
CA SER A 91 5.89 9.62 -8.99
C SER A 91 4.82 10.01 -7.99
N LEU A 92 4.44 9.06 -7.14
CA LEU A 92 3.54 9.28 -6.00
C LEU A 92 4.33 9.13 -4.71
N VAL A 93 4.23 10.12 -3.82
CA VAL A 93 4.84 10.06 -2.50
C VAL A 93 3.74 9.94 -1.45
N LEU A 94 3.79 8.87 -0.67
CA LEU A 94 2.96 8.65 0.50
C LEU A 94 3.79 8.82 1.75
N VAL A 95 3.23 9.47 2.76
CA VAL A 95 3.82 9.56 4.10
C VAL A 95 2.80 9.00 5.07
N LEU A 96 3.11 7.85 5.64
CA LEU A 96 2.24 7.16 6.59
C LEU A 96 2.79 7.32 8.00
N ASP A 97 1.93 7.57 8.97
CA ASP A 97 2.27 7.43 10.38
C ASP A 97 2.38 5.94 10.77
N ARG A 98 2.88 5.69 11.97
CA ARG A 98 3.11 4.33 12.47
C ARG A 98 1.86 3.45 12.46
N SER A 99 0.69 4.00 12.79
CA SER A 99 -0.56 3.24 12.83
C SER A 99 -1.05 2.86 11.44
N ASN A 100 -0.92 3.74 10.46
CA ASN A 100 -1.23 3.43 9.07
C ASN A 100 -0.23 2.44 8.45
N VAL A 101 1.05 2.51 8.81
CA VAL A 101 2.07 1.52 8.37
C VAL A 101 1.71 0.13 8.89
N GLU A 102 1.38 0.01 10.18
CA GLU A 102 1.03 -1.28 10.76
C GLU A 102 -0.29 -1.83 10.17
N LEU A 103 -1.30 -0.98 10.00
CA LEU A 103 -2.54 -1.38 9.31
C LEU A 103 -2.26 -1.88 7.90
N MET A 104 -1.45 -1.15 7.13
CA MET A 104 -1.07 -1.54 5.78
C MET A 104 -0.34 -2.89 5.77
N ARG A 105 0.60 -3.12 6.69
CA ARG A 105 1.33 -4.38 6.82
C ARG A 105 0.38 -5.55 7.11
N GLN A 106 -0.55 -5.37 8.05
CA GLN A 106 -1.54 -6.40 8.40
C GLN A 106 -2.44 -6.75 7.21
N ILE A 107 -2.95 -5.74 6.50
CA ILE A 107 -3.80 -5.97 5.32
C ILE A 107 -3.01 -6.67 4.21
N MET A 108 -1.77 -6.24 3.91
CA MET A 108 -0.96 -6.90 2.89
C MET A 108 -0.63 -8.35 3.26
N ALA A 109 -0.39 -8.63 4.55
CA ALA A 109 -0.16 -10.00 5.02
C ALA A 109 -1.36 -10.92 4.74
N MET A 110 -2.59 -10.42 4.89
CA MET A 110 -3.81 -11.18 4.57
C MET A 110 -3.89 -11.57 3.09
N TYR A 111 -3.34 -10.74 2.19
CA TYR A 111 -3.36 -11.00 0.75
C TYR A 111 -2.19 -11.87 0.26
N THR A 112 -1.25 -12.26 1.12
CA THR A 112 -0.08 -13.06 0.70
C THR A 112 -0.45 -14.42 0.12
N ALA A 113 -1.54 -15.04 0.59
CA ALA A 113 -2.03 -16.31 0.06
C ALA A 113 -2.71 -16.18 -1.32
N GLU A 114 -3.14 -14.96 -1.68
CA GLU A 114 -3.82 -14.66 -2.94
C GLU A 114 -2.86 -14.08 -4.00
N LEU A 115 -1.68 -13.61 -3.58
CA LEU A 115 -0.66 -13.05 -4.46
C LEU A 115 0.35 -14.12 -4.88
N ILE A 116 0.84 -14.01 -6.12
CA ILE A 116 1.89 -14.88 -6.65
C ILE A 116 3.25 -14.26 -6.31
N ASP A 117 4.04 -14.94 -5.47
CA ASP A 117 5.44 -14.60 -5.26
C ASP A 117 6.27 -15.26 -6.38
N LEU A 118 6.75 -14.46 -7.32
CA LEU A 118 7.58 -14.94 -8.43
C LEU A 118 9.06 -15.13 -8.03
N ASP A 119 9.45 -14.65 -6.85
CA ASP A 119 10.83 -14.70 -6.34
C ASP A 119 11.02 -15.76 -5.22
N ALA A 120 9.99 -16.57 -4.94
CA ALA A 120 9.96 -17.57 -3.87
C ALA A 120 10.50 -18.95 -4.29
#